data_AF-A0A9D4N631-F1
#
_entry.id   AF-A0A9D4N631-F1
#
_cell.length_a   1.000
_cell.length_b   1.000
_cell.length_c   1.000
_cell.angle_alpha   90.00
_cell.angle_beta   90.00
_cell.angle_gamma   90.00
#
_symmetry.space_group_name_H-M   'P 1'
#
loop_
_entity.id
_entity.type
_entity.pdbx_description
1 polymer ?
#
loop_
_entity_poly.entity_id
_entity_poly.type
_entity_poly.pdbx_seq_one_letter_code
_entity_poly.pdbx_strand_id
1 'polypeptide(L)'
;MVLGQLKTKATMVTKTFNSIEGISCNVVQGSMYAFPNIKLPKKAIKAAKAAGMKPDVFYCYQLLEETGICVVPGSRFGQREGTYHFRTTILPPVEKLQVFMDKFKVFHKNFVQKYQ
;
A
#
# COMPACT_ATOMS: atom_id res chain seq x y z
N MET A 1 1.50 17.07 -22.03
CA MET A 1 1.54 15.71 -22.64
C MET A 1 1.19 14.66 -21.58
N VAL A 2 0.42 13.63 -21.96
CA VAL A 2 -0.08 12.57 -21.06
C VAL A 2 1.04 11.85 -20.31
N LEU A 3 2.17 11.55 -20.96
CA LEU A 3 3.30 10.87 -20.33
C LEU A 3 3.96 11.69 -19.20
N GLY A 4 4.00 13.01 -19.33
CA GLY A 4 4.52 13.90 -18.27
C GLY A 4 3.65 13.89 -17.02
N GLN A 5 2.33 13.79 -17.18
CA GLN A 5 1.39 13.64 -16.06
C GLN A 5 1.55 12.29 -15.37
N LEU A 6 1.72 11.20 -16.12
CA LEU A 6 2.00 9.88 -15.55
C LEU A 6 3.30 9.86 -14.75
N LYS A 7 4.37 10.47 -15.27
CA LYS A 7 5.64 10.62 -14.55
C LYS A 7 5.49 11.41 -13.24
N THR A 8 4.71 12.48 -13.26
CA THR A 8 4.41 13.29 -12.08
C THR A 8 3.67 12.48 -11.02
N LYS A 9 2.61 11.77 -11.43
CA LYS A 9 1.82 10.89 -10.54
C LYS A 9 2.66 9.74 -9.98
N ALA A 10 3.46 9.08 -10.80
CA ALA A 10 4.41 8.04 -10.38
C ALA A 10 5.38 8.55 -9.31
N THR A 11 5.95 9.74 -9.53
CA THR A 11 6.89 10.37 -8.60
C THR A 11 6.19 10.73 -7.28
N MET A 12 5.00 11.34 -7.34
CA MET A 12 4.21 11.68 -6.17
C MET A 12 3.88 10.45 -5.32
N VAL A 13 3.38 9.38 -5.97
CA VAL A 13 3.01 8.12 -5.31
C VAL A 13 4.21 7.48 -4.64
N THR A 14 5.33 7.36 -5.36
CA THR A 14 6.57 6.77 -4.83
C THR A 14 7.09 7.56 -3.63
N LYS A 15 7.20 8.89 -3.76
CA LYS A 15 7.68 9.76 -2.68
C LYS A 15 6.80 9.68 -1.44
N THR A 16 5.49 9.64 -1.63
CA THR A 16 4.54 9.60 -0.52
C THR A 16 4.65 8.29 0.25
N PHE A 17 4.65 7.14 -0.44
CA PHE A 17 4.85 5.86 0.24
C PHE A 17 6.19 5.77 0.97
N ASN A 18 7.28 6.25 0.36
CA ASN A 18 8.60 6.26 1.00
C ASN A 18 8.72 7.24 2.18
N SER A 19 7.78 8.17 2.34
CA SER A 19 7.73 9.06 3.51
C SER A 19 7.03 8.44 4.72
N ILE A 20 6.40 7.27 4.56
CA ILE A 20 5.67 6.58 5.62
C ILE A 20 6.60 5.56 6.26
N GLU A 21 6.77 5.63 7.57
CA GLU A 21 7.59 4.67 8.33
C GLU A 21 7.07 3.25 8.12
N GLY A 22 7.97 2.30 7.88
CA GLY A 22 7.59 0.90 7.66
C GLY A 22 7.10 0.60 6.25
N ILE A 23 7.16 1.55 5.31
CA ILE A 23 6.83 1.34 3.90
C ILE A 23 8.03 1.68 3.04
N SER A 24 8.28 0.86 2.02
CA SER A 24 9.21 1.18 0.94
C SER A 24 8.56 0.92 -0.41
N CYS A 25 8.81 1.79 -1.38
CA CYS A 25 8.25 1.72 -2.71
C CYS A 25 9.33 2.04 -3.74
N ASN A 26 9.53 1.12 -4.68
CA ASN A 26 10.40 1.36 -5.82
C ASN A 26 9.78 2.43 -6.73
N VAL A 27 10.65 3.16 -7.43
CA VAL A 27 10.22 4.15 -8.42
C VAL A 27 9.46 3.45 -9.54
N VAL A 28 8.26 3.95 -9.84
CA VAL A 28 7.48 3.49 -10.98
C VAL A 28 8.11 4.06 -12.26
N GLN A 29 8.98 3.27 -12.90
CA GLN A 29 9.69 3.66 -14.12
C GLN A 29 8.82 3.53 -15.39
N GLY A 30 7.74 2.75 -15.32
CA GLY A 30 6.81 2.50 -16.42
C GLY A 30 5.55 1.78 -15.95
N SER A 31 4.65 1.45 -16.88
CA SER A 31 3.31 0.92 -16.57
C SER A 31 2.47 1.89 -15.72
N MET A 32 1.47 1.36 -15.03
CA MET A 32 0.43 2.12 -14.31
C MET A 32 0.29 1.71 -12.84
N TYR A 33 1.26 0.97 -12.30
CA TYR A 33 1.15 0.34 -10.98
C TYR A 33 2.37 0.61 -10.11
N ALA A 34 2.12 0.83 -8.82
CA ALA A 34 3.13 0.80 -7.76
C ALA A 34 2.98 -0.50 -6.94
N PHE A 35 4.10 -0.99 -6.41
CA PHE A 35 4.13 -2.21 -5.59
C PHE A 35 4.91 -2.00 -4.28
N PRO A 36 4.34 -1.25 -3.31
CA PRO A 36 5.01 -0.97 -2.06
C PRO A 36 5.17 -2.22 -1.20
N ASN A 37 6.31 -2.33 -0.52
CA ASN A 37 6.57 -3.25 0.57
C ASN A 37 6.13 -2.63 1.90
N ILE A 38 5.47 -3.41 2.74
CA ILE A 38 5.01 -3.01 4.07
C ILE A 38 5.64 -3.90 5.14
N LYS A 39 6.24 -3.27 6.14
CA LYS A 39 6.75 -3.93 7.34
C LYS A 39 5.61 -4.07 8.34
N LEU A 40 5.06 -5.27 8.41
CA LEU A 40 3.96 -5.57 9.33
C LEU A 40 4.48 -5.93 10.74
N PRO A 41 3.87 -5.40 11.81
CA PRO A 41 4.17 -5.82 13.17
C PRO A 41 3.89 -7.31 13.41
N LYS A 42 4.63 -7.95 14.33
CA LYS A 42 4.45 -9.37 14.65
C LYS A 42 3.03 -9.68 15.13
N LYS A 43 2.37 -8.78 15.86
CA LYS A 43 0.99 -8.98 16.31
C LYS A 43 0.01 -8.94 15.13
N ALA A 44 0.23 -8.09 14.13
CA ALA A 44 -0.59 -8.05 12.91
C ALA A 44 -0.47 -9.37 12.13
N ILE A 45 0.73 -9.92 12.03
CA ILE A 45 0.98 -11.23 11.38
C ILE A 45 0.26 -12.35 12.16
N LYS A 46 0.27 -12.32 13.50
CA LYS A 46 -0.46 -13.29 14.32
C LYS A 46 -1.98 -13.15 14.16
N ALA A 47 -2.50 -11.92 14.16
CA ALA A 47 -3.92 -11.64 13.96
C ALA A 47 -4.39 -12.13 12.58
N ALA A 48 -3.61 -11.89 11.52
CA ALA A 48 -3.88 -12.42 10.20
C ALA A 48 -3.96 -13.95 10.18
N LYS A 49 -3.01 -14.63 10.83
CA LYS A 49 -3.02 -16.10 10.96
C LYS A 49 -4.25 -16.60 11.73
N ALA A 50 -4.64 -15.93 12.82
CA ALA A 50 -5.83 -16.27 13.60
C ALA A 50 -7.12 -16.09 12.78
N ALA A 51 -7.15 -15.12 11.87
CA ALA A 51 -8.25 -14.90 10.92
C ALA A 51 -8.20 -15.85 9.68
N GLY A 52 -7.23 -16.77 9.60
CA GLY A 52 -7.06 -17.65 8.44
C GLY A 52 -6.59 -16.92 7.18
N MET A 53 -6.03 -15.71 7.30
CA MET A 53 -5.62 -14.86 6.19
C MET A 53 -4.10 -14.73 6.09
N LYS A 54 -3.58 -14.51 4.87
CA LYS A 54 -2.20 -14.06 4.69
C LYS A 54 -2.05 -12.61 5.23
N PRO A 55 -0.90 -12.23 5.80
CA PRO A 55 -0.76 -10.91 6.44
C PRO A 55 -1.01 -9.70 5.53
N ASP A 56 -0.63 -9.82 4.26
CA ASP A 56 -0.91 -8.79 3.25
C ASP A 56 -2.40 -8.72 2.86
N VAL A 57 -3.07 -9.88 2.75
CA VAL A 57 -4.52 -9.95 2.53
C VAL A 57 -5.26 -9.30 3.71
N PHE A 58 -4.86 -9.62 4.93
CA PHE A 58 -5.43 -9.03 6.14
C PHE A 58 -5.24 -7.50 6.17
N TYR A 59 -4.05 -7.00 5.85
CA TYR A 59 -3.80 -5.57 5.76
C TYR A 59 -4.66 -4.88 4.69
N CYS A 60 -4.76 -5.47 3.49
CA CYS A 60 -5.58 -4.92 2.40
C CYS A 60 -7.08 -4.94 2.74
N TYR A 61 -7.54 -5.96 3.46
CA TYR A 61 -8.92 -6.05 3.93
C TYR A 61 -9.23 -4.97 4.96
N GLN A 62 -8.37 -4.79 5.96
CA GLN A 62 -8.53 -3.71 6.95
C GLN A 62 -8.51 -2.32 6.29
N LEU A 63 -7.64 -2.11 5.29
CA LEU A 63 -7.61 -0.85 4.54
C LEU A 63 -8.95 -0.59 3.85
N LEU A 64 -9.52 -1.62 3.22
CA LEU A 64 -10.81 -1.53 2.54
C LEU A 64 -11.93 -1.19 3.52
N GLU A 65 -12.05 -1.91 4.64
CA GLU A 65 -13.10 -1.71 5.64
C GLU A 65 -13.04 -0.32 6.28
N GLU A 66 -11.83 0.17 6.61
CA GLU A 66 -11.67 1.44 7.35
C GLU A 66 -11.72 2.68 6.44
N THR A 67 -11.33 2.57 5.17
CA THR A 67 -11.16 3.74 4.29
C THR A 67 -11.96 3.70 2.99
N GLY A 68 -12.50 2.54 2.64
CA GLY A 68 -13.09 2.26 1.33
C GLY A 68 -12.06 2.05 0.20
N ILE A 69 -10.76 2.02 0.52
CA ILE A 69 -9.69 1.89 -0.47
C ILE A 69 -9.44 0.42 -0.78
N CYS A 70 -9.74 0.02 -2.03
CA CYS A 70 -9.45 -1.33 -2.51
C CYS A 70 -8.09 -1.39 -3.22
N VAL A 71 -7.19 -2.24 -2.71
CA VAL A 71 -5.89 -2.56 -3.32
C VAL A 71 -5.73 -4.07 -3.45
N VAL A 72 -4.80 -4.51 -4.29
CA VAL A 72 -4.59 -5.95 -4.52
C VAL A 72 -3.44 -6.46 -3.65
N PRO A 73 -3.62 -7.50 -2.82
CA PRO A 73 -2.56 -8.02 -1.96
C PRO A 73 -1.43 -8.66 -2.78
N GLY A 74 -0.19 -8.49 -2.31
CA GLY A 74 1.03 -8.94 -2.97
C GLY A 74 1.11 -10.46 -3.19
N SER A 75 0.47 -11.22 -2.31
CA SER A 75 0.41 -12.69 -2.34
C SER A 75 -0.26 -13.26 -3.58
N ARG A 76 -1.03 -12.45 -4.32
CA ARG A 76 -1.59 -12.83 -5.64
C ARG A 76 -0.58 -12.77 -6.78
N PHE A 77 0.54 -12.09 -6.59
CA PHE A 77 1.57 -11.88 -7.62
C PHE A 77 2.82 -12.74 -7.40
N GLY A 78 2.88 -13.48 -6.29
CA GLY A 78 4.12 -14.03 -5.77
C GLY A 78 4.96 -12.95 -5.10
N GLN A 79 5.49 -13.24 -3.92
CA GLN A 79 6.40 -12.35 -3.19
C GLN A 79 7.35 -13.18 -2.34
N ARG A 80 8.52 -12.63 -2.01
CA ARG A 80 9.51 -13.31 -1.17
C ARG A 80 8.92 -13.62 0.21
N GLU A 81 9.23 -14.79 0.75
CA GLU A 81 8.78 -15.15 2.09
C GLU A 81 9.28 -14.13 3.14
N GLY A 82 8.41 -13.80 4.10
CA GLY A 82 8.68 -12.77 5.10
C GLY A 82 8.53 -11.34 4.61
N THR A 83 8.20 -11.12 3.33
CA THR A 83 7.86 -9.80 2.79
C THR A 83 6.39 -9.69 2.45
N TYR A 84 5.85 -8.49 2.57
CA TYR A 84 4.44 -8.22 2.35
C TYR A 84 4.32 -7.00 1.46
N HIS A 85 3.48 -7.09 0.43
CA HIS A 85 3.30 -6.02 -0.53
C HIS A 85 1.82 -5.83 -0.85
N PHE A 86 1.50 -4.74 -1.52
CA PHE A 86 0.22 -4.55 -2.19
C PHE A 86 0.44 -3.82 -3.52
N ARG A 87 -0.50 -3.95 -4.45
CA ARG A 87 -0.50 -3.23 -5.72
C ARG A 87 -1.55 -2.13 -5.70
N THR A 88 -1.15 -0.91 -6.05
CA THR A 88 -2.03 0.22 -6.31
C THR A 88 -1.77 0.85 -7.68
N THR A 89 -2.68 1.68 -8.16
CA THR A 89 -2.60 2.32 -9.48
C THR A 89 -2.28 3.82 -9.39
N ILE A 90 -1.58 4.34 -10.39
CA ILE A 90 -1.30 5.78 -10.56
C ILE A 90 -2.28 6.44 -11.54
N LEU A 91 -3.30 5.72 -12.00
CA LEU A 91 -4.27 6.19 -13.00
C LEU A 91 -5.19 7.33 -12.53
N PRO A 92 -5.66 7.38 -11.27
CA PRO A 92 -6.57 8.43 -10.84
C PRO A 92 -6.00 9.85 -11.07
N PRO A 93 -6.87 10.87 -11.16
CA PRO A 93 -6.47 12.27 -11.12
C PRO A 93 -5.64 12.58 -9.86
N VAL A 94 -4.80 13.61 -9.94
CA VAL A 94 -3.85 13.98 -8.87
C VAL A 94 -4.58 14.26 -7.55
N GLU A 95 -5.74 14.91 -7.62
CA GLU A 95 -6.56 15.27 -6.48
C GLU A 95 -7.08 14.01 -5.76
N LYS A 96 -7.51 13.01 -6.53
CA LYS A 96 -7.96 11.72 -5.98
C LYS A 96 -6.80 10.90 -5.42
N LEU A 97 -5.62 10.97 -6.04
CA LEU A 97 -4.41 10.35 -5.50
C LEU A 97 -4.01 10.99 -4.16
N GLN A 98 -4.10 12.31 -4.04
CA GLN A 98 -3.80 13.00 -2.78
C GLN A 98 -4.73 12.53 -1.67
N VAL A 99 -6.05 12.51 -1.92
CA VAL A 99 -7.04 12.00 -0.96
C VAL A 99 -6.78 10.53 -0.59
N PHE A 100 -6.45 9.69 -1.57
CA PHE A 100 -6.05 8.30 -1.32
C PHE A 100 -4.83 8.23 -0.39
N MET A 101 -3.80 9.03 -0.65
CA MET A 101 -2.55 9.02 0.12
C MET A 101 -2.74 9.50 1.55
N ASP A 102 -3.53 10.55 1.75
CA ASP A 102 -3.80 11.11 3.07
C ASP A 102 -4.58 10.09 3.93
N LYS A 103 -5.63 9.49 3.37
CA LYS A 103 -6.38 8.40 4.02
C LYS A 103 -5.50 7.20 4.33
N PHE A 104 -4.67 6.79 3.36
CA PHE A 104 -3.76 5.66 3.54
C PHE A 104 -2.75 5.91 4.65
N LYS A 105 -2.19 7.13 4.75
CA LYS A 105 -1.23 7.49 5.80
C LYS A 105 -1.84 7.41 7.20
N VAL A 106 -3.06 7.92 7.35
CA VAL A 106 -3.81 7.83 8.63
C VAL A 106 -4.10 6.37 8.97
N PHE A 107 -4.61 5.59 8.02
CA PHE A 107 -4.86 4.16 8.20
C PHE A 107 -3.59 3.42 8.62
N HIS A 108 -2.48 3.58 7.89
CA HIS A 108 -1.25 2.86 8.16
C HIS A 108 -0.73 3.14 9.57
N LYS A 109 -0.74 4.41 9.98
CA LYS A 109 -0.35 4.82 11.33
C LYS A 109 -1.21 4.13 12.40
N ASN A 110 -2.53 4.18 12.25
CA ASN A 110 -3.47 3.57 13.19
C ASN A 110 -3.34 2.05 13.23
N PHE A 111 -3.17 1.41 12.07
CA PHE A 111 -2.96 -0.02 11.94
C PHE A 111 -1.69 -0.46 12.67
N VAL A 112 -0.57 0.23 12.43
CA VAL A 112 0.70 -0.09 13.10
C VAL A 112 0.55 0.08 14.62
N GLN A 113 -0.03 1.18 15.09
CA GLN A 113 -0.26 1.42 16.53
C GLN A 113 -1.15 0.34 17.17
N LYS A 114 -2.22 -0.08 16.49
CA LYS A 114 -3.13 -1.14 16.96
C LYS A 114 -2.42 -2.48 17.15
N TYR A 115 -1.40 -2.76 16.34
CA TYR A 115 -0.69 -4.04 16.35
C TYR A 115 0.79 -3.93 16.78
N GLN A 116 1.17 -2.81 17.39
CA GLN A 116 2.54 -2.58 17.87
C GLN A 116 2.90 -3.50 19.03
#